data_AF-A0A1A9VUM8-F1
#
_entry.id   AF-A0A1A9VUM8-F1
#
_cell.length_a   1.000
_cell.length_b   1.000
_cell.length_c   1.000
_cell.angle_alpha   90.00
_cell.angle_beta   90.00
_cell.angle_gamma   90.00
#
_symmetry.space_group_name_H-M   'P 1'
#
loop_
_entity.id
_entity.type
_entity.pdbx_description
1 polymer ?
#
loop_
_entity_poly.entity_id
_entity_poly.type
_entity_poly.pdbx_seq_one_letter_code
_entity_poly.pdbx_strand_id
1 'polypeptide(L)'
;MKPGQRCDDEMLSNGDMTGKYTVYTLYEGHEIMFHVSTLLPFSKDNRQQVERKRHIGNDIVNIIFIDESAAPAPQTFLPTMFDPTWIKSQFTHIFAVVTKAKQTYRLAIFCDENVPPFGPTLPNPPEFNVKLCLPLTHYPTQDVNMFREFLLVKLINAEKATFQTPIFSQKRERTLEMLIKDLHEDYIGDNKMRGRGDKIEP
;
A
#
# COMPACT_ATOMS: atom_id res chain seq x y z
N MET A 1 -10.44 26.55 30.22
CA MET A 1 -9.45 25.45 30.24
C MET A 1 -10.17 24.12 30.06
N LYS A 2 -10.04 23.53 28.87
CA LYS A 2 -9.75 22.10 28.59
C LYS A 2 -9.40 21.99 27.10
N PRO A 3 -8.12 21.88 26.74
CA PRO A 3 -7.70 21.42 25.42
C PRO A 3 -7.43 19.91 25.49
N GLY A 4 -7.92 19.15 24.51
CA GLY A 4 -7.59 17.73 24.43
C GLY A 4 -8.48 16.95 23.47
N GLN A 5 -8.05 16.82 22.23
CA GLN A 5 -8.12 15.55 21.54
C GLN A 5 -6.94 15.47 20.57
N ARG A 6 -6.14 14.43 20.79
CA ARG A 6 -4.82 14.15 20.21
C ARG A 6 -5.02 13.53 18.82
N CYS A 7 -4.05 13.72 17.93
CA CYS A 7 -3.95 13.00 16.67
C CYS A 7 -3.72 11.51 16.96
N ASP A 8 -4.64 10.65 16.55
CA ASP A 8 -4.54 9.20 16.73
C ASP A 8 -3.95 8.57 15.46
N ASP A 9 -2.62 8.61 15.29
CA ASP A 9 -1.88 8.04 14.15
C ASP A 9 -1.35 6.60 14.39
N GLU A 10 -1.67 5.98 15.53
CA GLU A 10 -1.12 4.68 15.94
C GLU A 10 -2.25 3.69 16.31
N MET A 11 -2.30 2.55 15.61
CA MET A 11 -3.25 1.46 15.91
C MET A 11 -2.55 0.32 16.66
N LEU A 12 -3.16 -0.13 17.76
CA LEU A 12 -2.70 -1.27 18.57
C LEU A 12 -3.03 -2.61 17.88
N SER A 13 -2.06 -3.52 17.79
CA SER A 13 -2.30 -4.89 17.30
C SER A 13 -2.67 -5.84 18.44
N ASN A 14 -3.69 -6.68 18.23
CA ASN A 14 -4.07 -7.73 19.19
C ASN A 14 -3.19 -8.97 18.95
N GLY A 15 -2.02 -8.99 19.57
CA GLY A 15 -1.07 -10.10 19.57
C GLY A 15 0.34 -9.64 19.22
N ASP A 16 1.30 -9.88 20.13
CA ASP A 16 2.70 -9.43 20.01
C ASP A 16 3.47 -10.02 18.79
N MET A 17 2.83 -10.87 17.98
CA MET A 17 3.45 -11.53 16.81
C MET A 17 3.71 -10.58 15.63
N THR A 18 3.01 -9.45 15.52
CA THR A 18 3.15 -8.51 14.39
C THR A 18 3.58 -7.11 14.80
N GLY A 19 4.09 -6.96 16.03
CA GLY A 19 4.44 -5.67 16.60
C GLY A 19 3.25 -5.04 17.33
N LYS A 20 3.53 -4.09 18.23
CA LYS A 20 2.52 -3.50 19.11
C LYS A 20 1.72 -2.38 18.46
N TYR A 21 2.34 -1.66 17.53
CA TYR A 21 1.77 -0.50 16.87
C TYR A 21 2.07 -0.55 15.38
N THR A 22 1.18 0.05 14.60
CA THR A 22 1.37 0.29 13.18
C THR A 22 0.88 1.68 12.80
N VAL A 23 1.34 2.17 11.65
CA VAL A 23 0.87 3.42 11.07
C VAL A 23 -0.39 3.12 10.25
N TYR A 24 -1.43 3.91 10.46
CA TYR A 24 -2.71 3.79 9.77
C TYR A 24 -3.21 5.17 9.34
N THR A 25 -3.94 5.25 8.23
CA THR A 25 -4.64 6.46 7.84
C THR A 25 -5.91 6.13 7.05
N LEU A 26 -6.93 6.98 7.21
CA LEU A 26 -8.09 7.04 6.32
C LEU A 26 -7.86 8.16 5.29
N TYR A 27 -7.99 7.86 4.00
CA TYR A 27 -7.83 8.84 2.92
C TYR A 27 -8.90 8.66 1.85
N GLU A 28 -9.77 9.65 1.66
CA GLU A 28 -10.87 9.61 0.67
C GLU A 28 -11.68 8.30 0.75
N GLY A 29 -12.01 7.86 1.97
CA GLY A 29 -12.73 6.60 2.23
C GLY A 29 -11.91 5.31 2.07
N HIS A 30 -10.62 5.40 1.74
CA HIS A 30 -9.71 4.26 1.68
C HIS A 30 -9.00 4.12 3.03
N GLU A 31 -9.16 2.96 3.66
CA GLU A 31 -8.40 2.58 4.86
C GLU A 31 -7.03 2.06 4.45
N ILE A 32 -5.97 2.67 4.96
CA ILE A 32 -4.59 2.36 4.57
C ILE A 32 -3.81 1.99 5.82
N MET A 33 -3.32 0.75 5.86
CA MET A 33 -2.46 0.23 6.91
C MET A 33 -1.06 0.01 6.36
N PHE A 34 -0.03 0.49 7.06
CA PHE A 34 1.36 0.35 6.62
C PHE A 34 2.07 -0.76 7.37
N HIS A 35 2.62 -1.75 6.67
CA HIS A 35 3.55 -2.70 7.30
C HIS A 35 4.94 -2.08 7.47
N VAL A 36 5.17 -1.39 8.59
CA VAL A 36 6.43 -0.70 8.84
C VAL A 36 7.50 -1.68 9.34
N SER A 37 8.51 -1.95 8.50
CA SER A 37 9.55 -2.95 8.76
C SER A 37 10.30 -2.78 10.09
N THR A 38 10.46 -1.54 10.57
CA THR A 38 11.11 -1.22 11.85
C THR A 38 10.20 -1.40 13.06
N LEU A 39 8.88 -1.41 12.87
CA LEU A 39 7.89 -1.68 13.92
C LEU A 39 7.52 -3.16 14.03
N LEU A 40 7.77 -3.94 12.98
CA LEU A 40 7.63 -5.39 13.02
C LEU A 40 8.69 -6.02 13.93
N PRO A 41 8.40 -7.14 14.62
CA PRO A 41 9.35 -7.79 15.52
C PRO A 41 10.68 -8.15 14.83
N PHE A 42 11.79 -7.95 15.53
CA PHE A 42 13.12 -8.34 15.07
C PHE A 42 13.55 -9.64 15.74
N SER A 43 13.99 -10.63 14.97
CA SER A 43 14.55 -11.86 15.50
C SER A 43 16.04 -11.95 15.16
N LYS A 44 16.91 -11.89 16.17
CA LYS A 44 18.38 -11.99 15.98
C LYS A 44 18.80 -13.33 15.36
N ASP A 45 18.07 -14.39 15.67
CA ASP A 45 18.36 -15.75 15.20
C ASP A 45 17.84 -16.00 13.77
N ASN A 46 17.00 -15.12 13.24
CA ASN A 46 16.46 -15.20 11.90
C ASN A 46 17.11 -14.15 10.99
N ARG A 47 18.30 -14.46 10.44
CA ARG A 47 19.02 -13.54 9.55
C ARG A 47 18.19 -13.07 8.34
N GLN A 48 17.27 -13.90 7.85
CA GLN A 48 16.39 -13.53 6.72
C GLN A 48 15.16 -12.70 7.14
N GLN A 49 14.90 -12.55 8.44
CA GLN A 49 13.72 -11.87 9.00
C GLN A 49 12.42 -12.32 8.31
N VAL A 50 12.24 -13.64 8.20
CA VAL A 50 11.14 -14.26 7.42
C VAL A 50 9.78 -13.69 7.80
N GLU A 51 9.50 -13.44 9.09
CA GLU A 51 8.22 -12.84 9.50
C GLU A 51 8.03 -11.43 8.94
N ARG A 52 9.04 -10.56 8.99
CA ARG A 52 8.98 -9.23 8.36
C ARG A 52 8.77 -9.34 6.87
N LYS A 53 9.52 -10.25 6.22
CA LYS A 53 9.40 -10.52 4.79
C LYS A 53 8.03 -11.10 4.42
N ARG A 54 7.40 -11.87 5.29
CA ARG A 54 6.07 -12.45 5.07
C ARG A 54 5.01 -11.34 4.98
N HIS A 55 5.10 -10.32 5.82
CA HIS A 55 4.18 -9.18 5.75
C HIS A 55 4.49 -8.29 4.54
N ILE A 56 5.69 -7.70 4.51
CA ILE A 56 6.10 -6.71 3.48
C ILE A 56 6.18 -7.34 2.08
N GLY A 57 6.65 -8.58 2.00
CA GLY A 57 6.80 -9.30 0.74
C GLY A 57 5.46 -9.76 0.17
N ASN A 58 4.37 -9.72 0.91
CA ASN A 58 3.04 -10.00 0.37
C ASN A 58 2.29 -8.73 -0.05
N ASP A 59 2.84 -7.55 0.23
CA ASP A 59 2.28 -6.29 -0.21
C ASP A 59 2.52 -6.07 -1.70
N ILE A 60 1.51 -5.52 -2.38
CA ILE A 60 1.55 -5.21 -3.81
C ILE A 60 2.46 -4.01 -4.08
N VAL A 61 2.34 -2.98 -3.23
CA VAL A 61 3.06 -1.72 -3.34
C VAL A 61 3.92 -1.52 -2.09
N ASN A 62 5.22 -1.31 -2.28
CA ASN A 62 6.18 -1.12 -1.20
C ASN A 62 6.84 0.26 -1.26
N ILE A 63 6.90 0.95 -0.12
CA ILE A 63 7.63 2.22 0.01
C ILE A 63 9.05 1.92 0.52
N ILE A 64 10.05 2.37 -0.24
CA ILE A 64 11.46 2.29 0.16
C ILE A 64 11.90 3.68 0.59
N PHE A 65 12.13 3.86 1.88
CA PHE A 65 12.60 5.13 2.42
C PHE A 65 14.12 5.15 2.53
N ILE A 66 14.76 6.13 1.88
CA ILE A 66 16.21 6.32 1.90
C ILE A 66 16.51 7.69 2.52
N ASP A 67 17.26 7.71 3.62
CA ASP A 67 17.78 8.96 4.18
C ASP A 67 19.17 9.22 3.62
N GLU A 68 19.29 10.19 2.71
CA GLU A 68 20.56 10.55 2.07
C GLU A 68 21.56 11.15 3.08
N SER A 69 21.09 11.67 4.22
CA SER A 69 22.00 12.15 5.28
C SER A 69 22.70 11.01 6.03
N ALA A 70 22.16 9.80 5.96
CA ALA A 70 22.69 8.60 6.59
C ALA A 70 23.39 7.65 5.59
N ALA A 71 23.25 7.90 4.29
CA ALA A 71 23.78 7.05 3.23
C ALA A 71 24.96 7.72 2.51
N PRO A 72 26.04 6.98 2.16
CA PRO A 72 27.14 7.55 1.38
C PRO A 72 26.64 8.01 0.00
N ALA A 73 27.21 9.12 -0.51
CA ALA A 73 26.86 9.67 -1.82
C ALA A 73 26.85 8.58 -2.89
N PRO A 74 25.87 8.58 -3.83
CA PRO A 74 25.69 7.49 -4.77
C PRO A 74 26.97 7.28 -5.59
N GLN A 75 27.62 6.14 -5.39
CA GLN A 75 28.77 5.70 -6.17
C GLN A 75 28.35 4.93 -7.44
N THR A 76 27.06 4.92 -7.75
CA THR A 76 26.46 4.14 -8.85
C THR A 76 25.77 5.06 -9.84
N PHE A 77 25.76 4.66 -11.11
CA PHE A 77 25.05 5.35 -12.22
C PHE A 77 23.51 5.28 -12.11
N LEU A 78 22.96 4.73 -11.02
CA LEU A 78 21.53 4.56 -10.85
C LEU A 78 20.88 5.86 -10.36
N PRO A 79 19.65 6.18 -10.81
CA PRO A 79 18.93 7.37 -10.37
C PRO A 79 18.54 7.33 -8.88
N THR A 80 18.62 6.15 -8.24
CA THR A 80 18.41 5.94 -6.80
C THR A 80 19.40 4.93 -6.23
N MET A 81 19.61 4.90 -4.91
CA MET A 81 20.43 3.87 -4.23
C MET A 81 19.70 2.52 -4.06
N PHE A 82 18.54 2.35 -4.68
CA PHE A 82 17.74 1.13 -4.62
C PHE A 82 17.69 0.47 -5.99
N ASP A 83 17.89 -0.85 -6.00
CA ASP A 83 17.67 -1.71 -7.15
C ASP A 83 16.49 -2.65 -6.84
N PRO A 84 15.41 -2.63 -7.64
CA PRO A 84 14.23 -3.48 -7.41
C PRO A 84 14.56 -4.98 -7.41
N THR A 85 15.69 -5.41 -8.01
CA THR A 85 16.11 -6.83 -8.02
C THR A 85 16.53 -7.35 -6.64
N TRP A 86 16.80 -6.46 -5.68
CA TRP A 86 17.20 -6.85 -4.32
C TRP A 86 16.06 -7.49 -3.53
N ILE A 87 14.81 -7.15 -3.86
CA ILE A 87 13.63 -7.68 -3.17
C ILE A 87 12.91 -8.65 -4.09
N LYS A 88 13.06 -9.95 -3.83
CA LYS A 88 12.34 -11.00 -4.54
C LYS A 88 11.01 -11.29 -3.86
N SER A 89 9.92 -10.87 -4.51
CA SER A 89 8.54 -11.19 -4.15
C SER A 89 7.72 -11.52 -5.40
N GLN A 90 6.75 -12.42 -5.25
CA GLN A 90 5.73 -12.74 -6.27
C GLN A 90 4.51 -11.80 -6.20
N PHE A 91 4.39 -11.04 -5.11
CA PHE A 91 3.24 -10.17 -4.83
C PHE A 91 3.59 -8.69 -5.02
N THR A 92 4.83 -8.29 -4.73
CA THR A 92 5.26 -6.91 -4.90
C THR A 92 5.51 -6.62 -6.37
N HIS A 93 4.72 -5.70 -6.92
CA HIS A 93 4.82 -5.28 -8.31
C HIS A 93 5.31 -3.84 -8.45
N ILE A 94 5.28 -3.06 -7.35
CA ILE A 94 5.59 -1.63 -7.37
C ILE A 94 6.45 -1.26 -6.17
N PHE A 95 7.53 -0.52 -6.43
CA PHE A 95 8.35 0.14 -5.42
C PHE A 95 8.29 1.65 -5.59
N ALA A 96 7.83 2.34 -4.55
CA ALA A 96 7.92 3.80 -4.43
C ALA A 96 9.15 4.15 -3.59
N VAL A 97 10.22 4.59 -4.24
CA VAL A 97 11.47 4.96 -3.59
C VAL A 97 11.42 6.44 -3.22
N VAL A 98 11.36 6.71 -1.93
CA VAL A 98 11.34 8.06 -1.36
C VAL A 98 12.71 8.36 -0.77
N THR A 99 13.46 9.23 -1.42
CA THR A 99 14.76 9.69 -0.94
C THR A 99 14.61 11.04 -0.25
N LYS A 100 14.98 11.12 1.03
CA LYS A 100 15.01 12.37 1.78
C LYS A 100 16.39 13.02 1.68
N ALA A 101 16.44 14.19 1.05
CA ALA A 101 17.63 15.00 0.86
C ALA A 101 17.44 16.35 1.54
N LYS A 102 18.00 16.54 2.75
CA LYS A 102 17.82 17.75 3.58
C LYS A 102 16.33 18.09 3.79
N GLN A 103 15.80 19.04 3.03
CA GLN A 103 14.43 19.55 3.08
C GLN A 103 13.63 19.22 1.80
N THR A 104 14.04 18.19 1.07
CA THR A 104 13.39 17.76 -0.17
C THR A 104 13.18 16.25 -0.14
N TYR A 105 11.99 15.80 -0.53
CA TYR A 105 11.71 14.41 -0.84
C TYR A 105 11.76 14.21 -2.35
N ARG A 106 12.56 13.25 -2.82
CA ARG A 106 12.58 12.81 -4.21
C ARG A 106 11.85 11.48 -4.33
N LEU A 107 10.97 11.36 -5.32
CA LEU A 107 10.19 10.15 -5.55
C LEU A 107 10.59 9.50 -6.87
N ALA A 108 10.97 8.22 -6.82
CA ALA A 108 11.09 7.37 -8.00
C ALA A 108 10.11 6.20 -7.89
N ILE A 109 9.55 5.79 -9.02
CA ILE A 109 8.63 4.66 -9.10
C ILE A 109 9.29 3.59 -9.97
N PHE A 110 9.39 2.39 -9.43
CA PHE A 110 9.71 1.18 -10.18
C PHE A 110 8.47 0.29 -10.20
N CYS A 111 8.10 -0.23 -11.36
CA CYS A 111 6.99 -1.15 -11.49
C CYS A 111 7.29 -2.22 -12.54
N ASP A 112 6.60 -3.35 -12.44
CA ASP A 112 6.58 -4.37 -13.50
C ASP A 112 6.06 -3.76 -14.82
N GLU A 113 6.62 -4.22 -15.94
CA GLU A 113 6.29 -3.75 -17.30
C GLU A 113 4.81 -3.98 -17.67
N ASN A 114 4.18 -4.98 -17.05
CA ASN A 114 2.77 -5.31 -17.28
C ASN A 114 1.81 -4.40 -16.50
N VAL A 115 2.33 -3.52 -15.63
CA VAL A 115 1.50 -2.57 -14.89
C VAL A 115 1.20 -1.38 -15.81
N PRO A 116 -0.09 -1.09 -16.10
CA PRO A 116 -0.44 0.05 -16.93
C PRO A 116 -0.07 1.38 -16.26
N PRO A 117 0.17 2.47 -17.01
CA PRO A 117 0.45 3.77 -16.45
C PRO A 117 -0.63 4.23 -15.46
N PHE A 118 -0.22 4.78 -14.32
CA PHE A 118 -1.12 5.26 -13.27
C PHE A 118 -0.76 6.67 -12.80
N GLY A 119 -1.77 7.47 -12.51
CA GLY A 119 -1.62 8.84 -12.05
C GLY A 119 -1.41 8.97 -10.53
N PRO A 120 -1.11 10.17 -10.04
CA PRO A 120 -0.71 11.37 -10.80
C PRO A 120 0.66 11.19 -11.48
N THR A 121 0.92 11.92 -12.56
CA THR A 121 2.26 11.94 -13.19
C THR A 121 3.28 12.55 -12.23
N LEU A 122 4.51 12.04 -12.22
CA LEU A 122 5.57 12.63 -11.40
C LEU A 122 5.85 14.07 -11.87
N PRO A 123 6.13 15.01 -10.94
CA PRO A 123 6.60 16.32 -11.33
C PRO A 123 7.97 16.22 -12.01
N ASN A 124 8.35 17.25 -12.77
CA ASN A 124 9.66 17.34 -13.39
C ASN A 124 10.36 18.63 -12.92
N PRO A 125 11.36 18.55 -12.03
CA PRO A 125 11.95 17.33 -11.46
C PRO A 125 11.04 16.62 -10.45
N PRO A 126 11.23 15.31 -10.17
CA PRO A 126 10.37 14.52 -9.27
C PRO A 126 10.69 14.79 -7.78
N GLU A 127 10.69 16.06 -7.40
CA GLU A 127 11.12 16.57 -6.11
C GLU A 127 10.02 17.39 -5.43
N PHE A 128 9.88 17.19 -4.12
CA PHE A 128 8.88 17.81 -3.27
C PHE A 128 9.61 18.52 -2.11
N ASN A 129 9.62 19.86 -2.13
CA ASN A 129 10.35 20.65 -1.14
C ASN A 129 9.50 20.92 0.10
N VAL A 130 10.00 20.51 1.27
CA VAL A 130 9.38 20.68 2.58
C VAL A 130 9.22 22.15 2.97
N LYS A 131 10.10 23.06 2.50
CA LYS A 131 10.01 24.51 2.73
C LYS A 131 9.05 25.25 1.78
N LEU A 132 8.91 24.82 0.54
CA LEU A 132 7.82 25.35 -0.32
C LEU A 132 6.45 24.87 0.17
N CYS A 133 6.46 23.82 1.00
CA CYS A 133 5.34 23.38 1.81
C CYS A 133 5.26 24.09 3.19
N LEU A 134 5.89 25.26 3.34
CA LEU A 134 5.64 26.16 4.47
C LEU A 134 4.90 27.39 3.94
N PRO A 135 3.76 27.76 4.53
CA PRO A 135 2.87 28.75 3.94
C PRO A 135 3.50 30.13 4.00
N LEU A 136 3.85 30.66 2.83
CA LEU A 136 3.99 32.10 2.63
C LEU A 136 2.59 32.70 2.47
N THR A 137 1.79 32.71 3.55
CA THR A 137 0.66 33.64 3.84
C THR A 137 -0.18 33.10 5.00
N HIS A 138 -0.86 34.01 5.71
CA HIS A 138 -1.58 33.79 6.97
C HIS A 138 -2.82 32.88 6.82
N TYR A 139 -2.62 31.56 6.75
CA TYR A 139 -3.64 30.55 7.06
C TYR A 139 -2.95 29.24 7.51
N PRO A 140 -3.32 28.63 8.65
CA PRO A 140 -2.58 27.49 9.19
C PRO A 140 -2.94 26.19 8.45
N THR A 141 -1.92 25.33 8.27
CA THR A 141 -2.00 23.87 8.03
C THR A 141 -2.54 23.34 6.68
N GLN A 142 -1.76 23.41 5.58
CA GLN A 142 -2.11 22.62 4.38
C GLN A 142 -0.96 22.01 3.56
N ASP A 143 0.29 22.48 3.62
CA ASP A 143 1.22 22.11 2.54
C ASP A 143 2.13 20.88 2.79
N VAL A 144 2.43 20.48 4.04
CA VAL A 144 3.05 19.15 4.32
C VAL A 144 2.14 18.02 3.84
N ASN A 145 0.84 18.30 3.68
CA ASN A 145 -0.10 17.37 3.08
C ASN A 145 0.13 17.18 1.58
N MET A 146 0.76 18.10 0.83
CA MET A 146 0.84 17.94 -0.63
C MET A 146 1.65 16.70 -1.06
N PHE A 147 2.82 16.47 -0.45
CA PHE A 147 3.59 15.26 -0.75
C PHE A 147 2.87 14.01 -0.23
N ARG A 148 2.28 14.07 0.97
CA ARG A 148 1.51 12.96 1.55
C ARG A 148 0.32 12.59 0.65
N GLU A 149 -0.50 13.56 0.27
CA GLU A 149 -1.65 13.40 -0.63
C GLU A 149 -1.22 12.86 -1.98
N PHE A 150 -0.19 13.47 -2.59
CA PHE A 150 0.36 12.98 -3.86
C PHE A 150 0.78 11.51 -3.73
N LEU A 151 1.52 11.17 -2.67
CA LEU A 151 2.01 9.82 -2.43
C LEU A 151 0.84 8.85 -2.21
N LEU A 152 -0.12 9.17 -1.35
CA LEU A 152 -1.27 8.29 -1.08
C LEU A 152 -2.10 8.04 -2.35
N VAL A 153 -2.45 9.09 -3.10
CA VAL A 153 -3.16 8.94 -4.38
C VAL A 153 -2.35 8.10 -5.36
N LYS A 154 -1.04 8.38 -5.47
CA LYS A 154 -0.14 7.64 -6.36
C LYS A 154 -0.11 6.15 -6.00
N LEU A 155 0.01 5.79 -4.72
CA LEU A 155 0.07 4.41 -4.26
C LEU A 155 -1.27 3.67 -4.42
N ILE A 156 -2.40 4.32 -4.12
CA ILE A 156 -3.74 3.74 -4.34
C ILE A 156 -3.95 3.45 -5.82
N ASN A 157 -3.59 4.39 -6.70
CA ASN A 157 -3.71 4.20 -8.15
C ASN A 157 -2.72 3.14 -8.66
N ALA A 158 -1.52 3.08 -8.08
CA ALA A 158 -0.53 2.07 -8.37
C ALA A 158 -1.10 0.66 -8.09
N GLU A 159 -1.66 0.45 -6.90
CA GLU A 159 -2.30 -0.82 -6.53
C GLU A 159 -3.47 -1.15 -7.48
N LYS A 160 -4.36 -0.18 -7.74
CA LYS A 160 -5.48 -0.37 -8.68
C LYS A 160 -5.01 -0.76 -10.08
N ALA A 161 -3.90 -0.19 -10.55
CA ALA A 161 -3.31 -0.54 -11.85
C ALA A 161 -2.78 -1.98 -11.88
N THR A 162 -2.20 -2.48 -10.77
CA THR A 162 -1.73 -3.87 -10.73
C THR A 162 -2.85 -4.89 -10.94
N PHE A 163 -4.08 -4.57 -10.55
CA PHE A 163 -5.22 -5.46 -10.76
C PHE A 163 -5.58 -5.69 -12.23
N GLN A 164 -5.07 -4.86 -13.13
CA GLN A 164 -5.25 -5.00 -14.57
C GLN A 164 -4.16 -5.90 -15.19
N THR A 165 -3.11 -6.25 -14.45
CA THR A 165 -2.08 -7.16 -14.99
C THR A 165 -2.66 -8.58 -15.17
N PRO A 166 -2.13 -9.37 -16.12
CA PRO A 166 -2.63 -10.73 -16.40
C PRO A 166 -2.66 -11.63 -15.17
N ILE A 167 -1.71 -11.48 -14.25
CA ILE A 167 -1.58 -12.32 -13.06
C ILE A 167 -2.75 -12.09 -12.10
N PHE A 168 -3.15 -10.84 -11.89
CA PHE A 168 -4.25 -10.50 -10.98
C PHE A 168 -5.62 -10.60 -11.66
N SER A 169 -5.73 -10.17 -12.92
CA SER A 169 -7.00 -10.21 -13.65
C SER A 169 -7.50 -11.63 -13.84
N GLN A 170 -6.64 -12.58 -14.24
CA GLN A 170 -7.03 -13.98 -14.41
C GLN A 170 -7.42 -14.64 -13.09
N LYS A 171 -6.69 -14.36 -12.00
CA LYS A 171 -7.05 -14.87 -10.66
C LYS A 171 -8.42 -14.35 -10.23
N ARG A 172 -8.67 -13.06 -10.43
CA ARG A 172 -9.95 -12.41 -10.12
C ARG A 172 -11.10 -13.00 -10.94
N GLU A 173 -10.90 -13.19 -12.25
CA GLU A 173 -11.89 -13.77 -13.14
C GLU A 173 -12.29 -15.18 -12.69
N ARG A 174 -11.31 -16.04 -12.38
CA ARG A 174 -11.58 -17.39 -11.84
C ARG A 174 -12.38 -17.36 -10.53
N THR A 175 -12.02 -16.46 -9.61
CA THR A 175 -12.78 -16.30 -8.35
C THR A 175 -14.19 -15.82 -8.61
N LEU A 176 -14.37 -14.85 -9.51
CA LEU A 176 -15.70 -14.34 -9.88
C LEU A 176 -16.56 -15.45 -10.51
N GLU A 177 -16.01 -16.24 -11.42
CA GLU A 177 -16.71 -17.37 -12.02
C GLU A 177 -17.16 -18.39 -10.98
N MET A 178 -16.29 -18.72 -10.01
CA MET A 178 -16.61 -19.62 -8.91
C MET A 178 -17.75 -19.06 -8.06
N LEU A 179 -17.64 -17.80 -7.62
CA LEU A 179 -18.68 -17.16 -6.80
C LEU A 179 -20.03 -17.06 -7.52
N ILE A 180 -20.02 -16.81 -8.84
CA ILE A 180 -21.25 -16.78 -9.65
C ILE A 180 -21.86 -18.18 -9.74
N LYS A 181 -21.04 -19.23 -9.91
CA LYS A 181 -21.52 -20.62 -9.95
C LYS A 181 -22.14 -21.00 -8.61
N ASP A 182 -21.46 -20.72 -7.50
CA ASP A 182 -21.95 -21.01 -6.15
C ASP A 182 -23.30 -20.31 -5.90
N LEU A 183 -23.41 -19.02 -6.23
CA LEU A 183 -24.65 -18.25 -6.09
C LEU A 183 -25.80 -18.83 -6.93
N HIS A 184 -25.49 -19.27 -8.15
CA HIS A 184 -26.47 -19.88 -9.05
C HIS A 184 -26.95 -21.25 -8.54
N GLU A 185 -26.03 -22.06 -8.01
CA GLU A 185 -26.35 -23.36 -7.42
C GLU A 185 -27.24 -23.22 -6.17
N ASP A 186 -26.94 -22.26 -5.30
CA ASP A 186 -27.77 -21.92 -4.13
C ASP A 186 -29.18 -21.49 -4.56
N TYR A 187 -29.28 -20.60 -5.55
CA TYR A 187 -30.58 -20.13 -6.06
C TYR A 187 -31.43 -21.26 -6.67
N ILE A 188 -30.81 -22.19 -7.41
CA ILE A 188 -31.52 -23.36 -7.95
C ILE A 188 -31.89 -24.34 -6.83
N GLY A 189 -31.00 -24.56 -5.86
CA GLY A 189 -31.23 -25.42 -4.71
C GLY A 189 -32.42 -24.98 -3.87
N ASP A 190 -32.50 -23.69 -3.56
CA ASP A 190 -33.59 -23.08 -2.79
C ASP A 190 -34.93 -23.10 -3.53
N ASN A 191 -34.92 -22.87 -4.85
CA ASN A 191 -36.14 -22.99 -5.67
C ASN A 191 -36.64 -24.45 -5.75
N LYS A 192 -35.72 -25.43 -5.73
CA LYS A 192 -36.08 -26.85 -5.76
C LYS A 192 -36.64 -27.33 -4.42
N MET A 193 -36.22 -26.73 -3.31
CA MET A 193 -36.79 -26.95 -1.97
C MET A 193 -38.17 -26.30 -1.83
N ARG A 194 -38.36 -25.07 -2.31
CA ARG A 194 -39.66 -24.37 -2.29
C ARG A 194 -40.73 -25.03 -3.17
N GLY A 195 -40.34 -25.64 -4.30
CA GLY A 195 -41.27 -26.34 -5.20
C GLY A 195 -41.79 -27.71 -4.71
N ARG A 196 -41.36 -28.19 -3.53
CA ARG A 196 -41.79 -29.49 -2.96
C ARG A 196 -42.79 -29.38 -1.80
N GLY A 197 -43.20 -28.17 -1.42
CA GLY A 197 -44.03 -27.92 -0.23
C GLY A 197 -45.55 -28.06 -0.42
N ASP A 198 -46.07 -27.98 -1.64
CA ASP A 198 -47.53 -27.95 -1.88
C ASP A 198 -48.02 -29.19 -2.64
N LYS A 199 -48.14 -30.31 -1.93
CA LYS A 199 -49.09 -31.36 -2.29
C LYS A 199 -50.07 -31.52 -1.13
N ILE A 200 -51.18 -30.80 -1.23
CA ILE A 200 -52.38 -31.04 -0.43
C ILE A 200 -52.98 -32.34 -0.98
N GLU A 201 -52.90 -33.43 -0.22
CA GLU A 201 -53.64 -34.67 -0.52
C GLU A 201 -55.14 -34.45 -0.27
N PRO A 202 -56.01 -35.06 -1.10
CA PRO A 202 -57.46 -34.84 -1.10
C PRO A 202 -58.19 -35.42 0.11
#